data_AF-G0U022-F1
#
_entry.id   AF-G0U022-F1
#
_cell.length_a   1.000
_cell.length_b   1.000
_cell.length_c   1.000
_cell.angle_alpha   90.00
_cell.angle_beta   90.00
_cell.angle_gamma   90.00
#
_symmetry.space_group_name_H-M   'P 1'
#
loop_
_entity.id
_entity.type
_entity.pdbx_description
1 polymer ?
#
loop_
_entity_poly.entity_id
_entity_poly.type
_entity_poly.pdbx_seq_one_letter_code
_entity_poly.pdbx_strand_id
1 'polypeptide(L)'
;RRAKVALSEALSGFLFINLHHIGKFAVMQSVGRAALVSVGHGDDRVRSGGRKLLAALTKVASDEQIRALVTAWFDELRKLPDASSSTLAESCLDPLADDRHQLKRRRTALLLGLCAFLSANLGAVCPYIPRLMHRLAVFANDPAPEVRRGIKCAFEEWWRAHRDGWELEHRSHFSTDQVELIMPLMKAPTYLV
;
A
#
# COMPACT_ATOMS: atom_id res chain seq x y z
N ARG A 1 -10.97 13.14 -15.85
CA ARG A 1 -10.60 11.70 -15.77
C ARG A 1 -9.37 11.39 -16.61
N ARG A 2 -9.41 11.53 -17.95
CA ARG A 2 -8.23 11.36 -18.83
C ARG A 2 -7.03 12.20 -18.41
N ALA A 3 -7.26 13.45 -18.00
CA ALA A 3 -6.22 14.33 -17.47
C ALA A 3 -5.51 13.78 -16.21
N LYS A 4 -6.22 13.15 -15.27
CA LYS A 4 -5.59 12.59 -14.05
C LYS A 4 -4.70 11.39 -14.38
N VAL A 5 -5.12 10.55 -15.32
CA VAL A 5 -4.32 9.41 -15.81
C VAL A 5 -3.07 9.93 -16.52
N ALA A 6 -3.23 10.84 -17.47
CA ALA A 6 -2.11 11.46 -18.20
C ALA A 6 -1.13 12.16 -17.25
N LEU A 7 -1.62 12.88 -16.23
CA LEU A 7 -0.79 13.49 -15.21
C LEU A 7 -0.04 12.45 -14.36
N SER A 8 -0.68 11.35 -13.96
CA SER A 8 0.00 10.29 -13.20
C SER A 8 1.11 9.60 -14.01
N GLU A 9 0.89 9.40 -15.30
CA GLU A 9 1.88 8.81 -16.22
C GLU A 9 3.04 9.80 -16.47
N ALA A 10 2.71 11.06 -16.76
CA ALA A 10 3.71 12.12 -16.94
C ALA A 10 4.55 12.32 -15.67
N LEU A 11 3.92 12.31 -14.48
CA LEU A 11 4.62 12.47 -13.20
C LEU A 11 5.50 11.26 -12.89
N SER A 12 5.06 10.04 -13.24
CA SER A 12 5.91 8.84 -13.13
C SER A 12 7.16 8.93 -14.02
N GLY A 13 7.01 9.41 -15.26
CA GLY A 13 8.15 9.65 -16.15
C GLY A 13 9.07 10.75 -15.63
N PHE A 14 8.49 11.85 -15.15
CA PHE A 14 9.23 12.98 -14.58
C PHE A 14 10.04 12.58 -13.34
N LEU A 15 9.46 11.75 -12.46
CA LEU A 15 10.14 11.20 -11.27
C LEU A 15 11.40 10.43 -11.64
N PHE A 16 11.32 9.61 -12.69
CA PHE A 16 12.45 8.80 -13.14
C PHE A 16 13.55 9.65 -13.79
N ILE A 17 13.17 10.64 -14.60
CA ILE A 17 14.11 11.52 -15.30
C ILE A 17 14.80 12.50 -14.32
N ASN A 18 14.09 12.98 -13.30
CA ASN A 18 14.60 13.97 -12.35
C ASN A 18 15.03 13.34 -11.01
N LEU A 19 15.51 12.10 -11.05
CA LEU A 19 15.93 11.30 -9.90
C LEU A 19 16.82 12.10 -8.92
N HIS A 20 17.73 12.91 -9.46
CA HIS A 20 18.72 13.68 -8.69
C HIS A 20 18.18 15.01 -8.11
N HIS A 21 17.14 15.60 -8.73
CA HIS A 21 16.57 16.90 -8.31
C HIS A 21 15.37 16.76 -7.35
N ILE A 22 14.75 15.57 -7.31
CA ILE A 22 13.64 15.24 -6.39
C ILE A 22 14.17 14.78 -5.01
N GLY A 23 15.45 14.99 -4.72
CA GLY A 23 16.08 14.58 -3.45
C GLY A 23 15.48 15.20 -2.18
N LYS A 24 14.60 16.21 -2.30
CA LYS A 24 13.90 16.80 -1.14
C LYS A 24 12.75 15.88 -0.71
N PHE A 25 12.87 15.32 0.50
CA PHE A 25 11.87 14.44 1.10
C PHE A 25 10.44 15.04 1.12
N ALA A 26 10.31 16.37 1.26
CA ALA A 26 9.02 17.06 1.20
C ALA A 26 8.28 16.88 -0.15
N VAL A 27 9.04 16.81 -1.27
CA VAL A 27 8.47 16.56 -2.60
C VAL A 27 7.98 15.11 -2.67
N MET A 28 8.78 14.15 -2.18
CA MET A 28 8.39 12.75 -2.10
C MET A 28 7.13 12.54 -1.25
N GLN A 29 7.00 13.25 -0.12
CA GLN A 29 5.78 13.23 0.70
C GLN A 29 4.57 13.78 -0.06
N SER A 30 4.75 14.87 -0.81
CA SER A 30 3.67 15.49 -1.60
C SER A 30 3.21 14.58 -2.73
N VAL A 31 4.17 13.96 -3.44
CA VAL A 31 3.92 12.94 -4.47
C VAL A 31 3.20 11.74 -3.88
N GLY A 32 3.67 11.20 -2.74
CA GLY A 32 3.02 10.09 -2.05
C GLY A 32 1.58 10.40 -1.63
N ARG A 33 1.32 11.61 -1.12
CA ARG A 33 -0.05 12.06 -0.79
C ARG A 33 -0.94 12.14 -2.03
N ALA A 34 -0.46 12.70 -3.14
CA ALA A 34 -1.20 12.75 -4.40
C ALA A 34 -1.46 11.34 -4.98
N ALA A 35 -0.51 10.43 -4.80
CA ALA A 35 -0.66 9.02 -5.15
C ALA A 35 -1.80 8.37 -4.35
N LEU A 36 -1.82 8.56 -3.03
CA LEU A 36 -2.85 8.02 -2.15
C LEU A 36 -4.25 8.52 -2.53
N VAL A 37 -4.38 9.81 -2.86
CA VAL A 37 -5.65 10.37 -3.36
C VAL A 37 -6.09 9.67 -4.66
N SER A 38 -5.13 9.32 -5.52
CA SER A 38 -5.40 8.60 -6.76
C SER A 38 -5.77 7.13 -6.51
N VAL A 39 -5.15 6.47 -5.53
CA VAL A 39 -5.45 5.09 -5.10
C VAL A 39 -6.84 4.99 -4.46
N GLY A 40 -7.27 5.99 -3.71
CA GLY A 40 -8.61 6.06 -3.11
C GLY A 40 -9.73 6.46 -4.07
N HIS A 41 -9.42 6.68 -5.35
CA HIS A 41 -10.42 7.09 -6.34
C HIS A 41 -11.29 5.90 -6.77
N GLY A 42 -12.58 6.11 -7.04
CA GLY A 42 -13.48 5.04 -7.50
C GLY A 42 -13.26 4.54 -8.93
N ASP A 43 -12.22 5.01 -9.64
CA ASP A 43 -11.96 4.66 -11.05
C ASP A 43 -10.68 3.83 -11.13
N ASP A 44 -10.76 2.60 -11.63
CA ASP A 44 -9.64 1.65 -11.71
C ASP A 44 -8.42 2.18 -12.46
N ARG A 45 -8.63 3.01 -13.48
CA ARG A 45 -7.53 3.59 -14.25
C ARG A 45 -6.75 4.60 -13.40
N VAL A 46 -7.46 5.39 -12.59
CA VAL A 46 -6.84 6.36 -11.67
C VAL A 46 -6.16 5.63 -10.51
N ARG A 47 -6.78 4.56 -10.00
CA ARG A 47 -6.16 3.71 -8.96
C ARG A 47 -4.86 3.09 -9.43
N SER A 48 -4.85 2.51 -10.63
CA SER A 48 -3.65 1.90 -11.19
C SER A 48 -2.53 2.92 -11.47
N GLY A 49 -2.87 4.13 -11.94
CA GLY A 49 -1.92 5.24 -12.05
C GLY A 49 -1.30 5.63 -10.71
N GLY A 50 -2.11 5.73 -9.64
CA GLY A 50 -1.63 5.97 -8.28
C GLY A 50 -0.68 4.88 -7.77
N ARG A 51 -1.00 3.60 -8.00
CA ARG A 51 -0.12 2.47 -7.64
C ARG A 51 1.21 2.51 -8.39
N LYS A 52 1.21 2.79 -9.69
CA LYS A 52 2.44 2.94 -10.49
C LYS A 52 3.33 4.05 -9.96
N LEU A 53 2.73 5.18 -9.58
CA LEU A 53 3.44 6.33 -9.03
C LEU A 53 4.05 6.04 -7.65
N LEU A 54 3.37 5.24 -6.81
CA LEU A 54 3.96 4.72 -5.58
C LEU A 54 5.10 3.74 -5.86
N ALA A 55 4.96 2.85 -6.83
CA ALA A 55 6.02 1.92 -7.21
C ALA A 55 7.26 2.66 -7.75
N ALA A 56 7.06 3.70 -8.55
CA ALA A 56 8.14 4.59 -8.98
C ALA A 56 8.80 5.27 -7.77
N LEU A 57 8.01 5.79 -6.82
CA LEU A 57 8.52 6.41 -5.60
C LEU A 57 9.42 5.46 -4.81
N THR A 58 9.09 4.17 -4.70
CA THR A 58 9.94 3.15 -4.05
C THR A 58 11.31 3.00 -4.71
N LYS A 59 11.42 3.25 -6.02
CA LYS A 59 12.69 3.17 -6.75
C LYS A 59 13.51 4.45 -6.69
N VAL A 60 12.85 5.59 -6.47
CA VAL A 60 13.51 6.92 -6.42
C VAL A 60 13.90 7.31 -5.00
N ALA A 61 13.12 6.92 -3.99
CA ALA A 61 13.36 7.28 -2.60
C ALA A 61 14.33 6.31 -1.93
N SER A 62 15.08 6.81 -0.95
CA SER A 62 15.91 5.96 -0.08
C SER A 62 15.05 5.10 0.84
N ASP A 63 15.62 3.99 1.32
CA ASP A 63 14.97 3.10 2.28
C ASP A 63 14.54 3.80 3.57
N GLU A 64 15.30 4.81 4.03
CA GLU A 64 14.94 5.63 5.18
C GLU A 64 13.69 6.45 4.91
N GLN A 65 13.59 7.07 3.72
CA GLN A 65 12.44 7.88 3.34
C GLN A 65 11.18 7.03 3.15
N ILE A 66 11.30 5.86 2.52
CA ILE A 66 10.18 4.92 2.40
C ILE A 66 9.75 4.41 3.78
N ARG A 67 10.69 4.06 4.65
CA ARG A 67 10.38 3.65 6.03
C ARG A 67 9.68 4.75 6.82
N ALA A 68 10.09 6.00 6.66
CA ALA A 68 9.43 7.14 7.28
C ALA A 68 7.99 7.32 6.76
N LEU A 69 7.77 7.18 5.45
CA LEU A 69 6.43 7.21 4.86
C LEU A 69 5.53 6.07 5.37
N VAL A 70 6.04 4.84 5.34
CA VAL A 70 5.33 3.66 5.84
C VAL A 70 4.94 3.84 7.31
N THR A 71 5.86 4.32 8.15
CA THR A 71 5.59 4.57 9.56
C THR A 71 4.51 5.64 9.75
N ALA A 72 4.64 6.77 9.05
CA ALA A 72 3.66 7.85 9.11
C ALA A 72 2.26 7.39 8.67
N TRP A 73 2.16 6.55 7.65
CA TRP A 73 0.88 6.03 7.16
C TRP A 73 0.25 5.02 8.11
N PHE A 74 1.04 4.18 8.79
CA PHE A 74 0.52 3.34 9.87
C PHE A 74 0.07 4.15 11.09
N ASP A 75 0.79 5.22 11.43
CA ASP A 75 0.39 6.12 12.51
C ASP A 75 -0.89 6.90 12.17
N GLU A 76 -1.06 7.26 10.90
CA GLU A 76 -2.32 7.83 10.39
C GLU A 76 -3.45 6.79 10.46
N LEU A 77 -3.20 5.55 10.03
CA LEU A 77 -4.18 4.46 10.06
C LEU A 77 -4.68 4.18 11.48
N ARG A 78 -3.80 4.25 12.49
CA ARG A 78 -4.17 4.07 13.91
C ARG A 78 -5.13 5.15 14.42
N LYS A 79 -5.14 6.33 13.80
CA LYS A 79 -6.03 7.45 14.18
C LYS A 79 -7.39 7.34 13.49
N LEU A 80 -7.53 6.50 12.46
CA LEU A 80 -8.78 6.33 11.74
C LEU A 80 -9.66 5.29 12.46
N PRO A 81 -10.99 5.51 12.52
CA PRO A 81 -11.90 4.57 13.17
C PRO A 81 -11.92 3.23 12.44
N ASP A 82 -12.08 2.14 13.19
CA ASP A 82 -12.18 0.80 12.63
C ASP A 82 -13.49 0.61 11.87
N ALA A 83 -13.40 0.03 10.67
CA ALA A 83 -14.53 -0.17 9.79
C ALA A 83 -15.62 -1.11 10.37
N SER A 84 -15.28 -1.92 11.38
CA SER A 84 -16.21 -2.80 12.12
C SER A 84 -17.15 -2.05 13.06
N SER A 85 -16.83 -0.82 13.45
CA SER A 85 -17.63 -0.06 14.44
C SER A 85 -18.85 0.64 13.85
N SER A 86 -19.08 0.60 12.53
CA SER A 86 -20.03 1.49 11.85
C SER A 86 -21.25 0.81 11.21
N THR A 87 -21.50 -0.49 11.42
CA THR A 87 -22.55 -1.23 10.69
C THR A 87 -23.98 -1.03 11.23
N LEU A 88 -24.18 -0.33 12.35
CA LEU A 88 -25.49 -0.22 13.01
C LEU A 88 -26.25 1.10 12.75
N ALA A 89 -25.74 2.01 11.91
CA ALA A 89 -26.34 3.32 11.70
C ALA A 89 -26.36 3.75 10.22
N GLU A 90 -27.09 3.02 9.39
CA GLU A 90 -27.48 3.49 8.04
C GLU A 90 -28.98 3.74 7.99
N SER A 91 -29.39 4.94 8.41
CA SER A 91 -30.64 5.56 7.99
C SER A 91 -30.50 7.09 8.02
N CYS A 92 -31.06 7.74 6.99
CA CYS A 92 -31.22 9.19 6.77
C CYS A 92 -30.00 10.02 6.35
N LEU A 93 -30.30 11.07 5.56
CA LEU A 93 -29.40 12.03 4.92
C LEU A 93 -28.61 12.84 5.96
N ASP A 94 -27.60 12.24 6.57
CA ASP A 94 -26.70 12.90 7.52
C ASP A 94 -25.47 13.47 6.80
N PRO A 95 -25.11 14.75 6.99
CA PRO A 95 -23.84 15.34 6.55
C PRO A 95 -22.61 14.56 7.09
N LEU A 96 -22.76 13.93 8.25
CA LEU A 96 -21.74 13.07 8.87
C LEU A 96 -21.49 11.76 8.10
N ALA A 97 -22.40 11.36 7.20
CA ALA A 97 -22.20 10.19 6.35
C ALA A 97 -21.07 10.44 5.32
N ASP A 98 -20.98 11.63 4.73
CA ASP A 98 -19.92 11.93 3.76
C ASP A 98 -18.54 11.90 4.44
N ASP A 99 -18.42 12.43 5.66
CA ASP A 99 -17.18 12.34 6.46
C ASP A 99 -16.81 10.88 6.74
N ARG A 100 -17.77 10.01 7.11
CA ARG A 100 -17.52 8.57 7.29
C ARG A 100 -17.07 7.89 6.00
N HIS A 101 -17.68 8.21 4.85
CA HIS A 101 -17.27 7.68 3.56
C HIS A 101 -15.88 8.18 3.13
N GLN A 102 -15.54 9.42 3.46
CA GLN A 102 -14.19 9.97 3.24
C GLN A 102 -13.15 9.25 4.11
N LEU A 103 -13.44 9.02 5.40
CA LEU A 103 -12.55 8.28 6.31
C LEU A 103 -12.35 6.83 5.85
N LYS A 104 -13.42 6.13 5.44
CA LYS A 104 -13.34 4.78 4.87
C LYS A 104 -12.48 4.75 3.60
N ARG A 105 -12.71 5.68 2.66
CA ARG A 105 -11.88 5.82 1.45
C ARG A 105 -10.42 6.10 1.78
N ARG A 106 -10.15 6.93 2.79
CA ARG A 106 -8.79 7.24 3.24
C ARG A 106 -8.10 6.02 3.84
N ARG A 107 -8.78 5.26 4.69
CA ARG A 107 -8.30 3.97 5.24
C ARG A 107 -7.94 2.99 4.12
N THR A 108 -8.87 2.75 3.19
CA THR A 108 -8.64 1.88 2.03
C THR A 108 -7.44 2.36 1.22
N ALA A 109 -7.35 3.66 0.93
CA ALA A 109 -6.25 4.22 0.16
C ALA A 109 -4.89 4.00 0.82
N LEU A 110 -4.80 4.19 2.14
CA LEU A 110 -3.58 3.95 2.92
C LEU A 110 -3.16 2.47 2.83
N LEU A 111 -4.08 1.54 3.06
CA LEU A 111 -3.79 0.10 3.01
C LEU A 111 -3.37 -0.36 1.61
N LEU A 112 -4.08 0.08 0.57
CA LEU A 112 -3.71 -0.22 -0.81
C LEU A 112 -2.40 0.46 -1.23
N GLY A 113 -2.09 1.64 -0.69
CA GLY A 113 -0.81 2.31 -0.91
C GLY A 113 0.35 1.56 -0.28
N LEU A 114 0.17 1.06 0.95
CA LEU A 114 1.15 0.18 1.62
C LEU A 114 1.36 -1.13 0.86
N CYS A 115 0.30 -1.71 0.29
CA CYS A 115 0.40 -2.86 -0.60
C CYS A 115 1.22 -2.54 -1.87
N ALA A 116 1.03 -1.34 -2.45
CA ALA A 116 1.81 -0.92 -3.61
C ALA A 116 3.32 -0.81 -3.31
N PHE A 117 3.69 -0.36 -2.10
CA PHE A 117 5.09 -0.40 -1.66
C PHE A 117 5.63 -1.82 -1.58
N LEU A 118 4.85 -2.77 -1.03
CA LEU A 118 5.26 -4.17 -0.97
C LEU A 118 5.49 -4.76 -2.38
N SER A 119 4.52 -4.61 -3.28
CA SER A 119 4.60 -5.11 -4.65
C SER A 119 5.71 -4.49 -5.50
N ALA A 120 6.17 -3.27 -5.17
CA ALA A 120 7.24 -2.60 -5.90
C ALA A 120 8.65 -3.16 -5.59
N ASN A 121 8.78 -3.94 -4.50
CA ASN A 121 10.04 -4.56 -4.10
C ASN A 121 10.12 -5.98 -4.67
N LEU A 122 11.00 -6.16 -5.67
CA LEU A 122 11.19 -7.41 -6.40
C LEU A 122 12.64 -7.91 -6.34
N GLY A 123 13.49 -7.28 -5.53
CA GLY A 123 14.93 -7.58 -5.43
C GLY A 123 15.30 -8.07 -4.03
N ALA A 124 16.43 -7.61 -3.50
CA ALA A 124 16.79 -7.90 -2.11
C ALA A 124 15.72 -7.36 -1.13
N VAL A 125 15.56 -8.04 0.01
CA VAL A 125 14.57 -7.65 1.03
C VAL A 125 15.04 -6.38 1.75
N CYS A 126 14.39 -5.25 1.46
CA CYS A 126 14.68 -4.01 2.19
C CYS A 126 14.35 -4.17 3.70
N PRO A 127 15.11 -3.53 4.61
CA PRO A 127 14.94 -3.71 6.06
C PRO A 127 13.55 -3.36 6.63
N TYR A 128 12.78 -2.54 5.92
CA TYR A 128 11.42 -2.16 6.33
C TYR A 128 10.35 -3.20 5.93
N ILE A 129 10.65 -4.12 5.01
CA ILE A 129 9.69 -5.08 4.44
C ILE A 129 9.14 -6.05 5.49
N PRO A 130 9.96 -6.71 6.34
CA PRO A 130 9.43 -7.65 7.33
C PRO A 130 8.40 -6.99 8.26
N ARG A 131 8.68 -5.77 8.72
CA ARG A 131 7.76 -4.99 9.56
C ARG A 131 6.51 -4.54 8.79
N LEU A 132 6.65 -4.15 7.53
CA LEU A 132 5.52 -3.79 6.66
C LEU A 132 4.58 -4.97 6.46
N MET A 133 5.11 -6.14 6.08
CA MET A 133 4.33 -7.36 5.87
C MET A 133 3.64 -7.81 7.15
N HIS A 134 4.35 -7.86 8.27
CA HIS A 134 3.78 -8.23 9.55
C HIS A 134 2.58 -7.33 9.93
N ARG A 135 2.72 -6.00 9.77
CA ARG A 135 1.62 -5.06 10.05
C ARG A 135 0.47 -5.18 9.05
N LEU A 136 0.75 -5.42 7.77
CA LEU A 136 -0.29 -5.63 6.75
C LEU A 136 -1.08 -6.92 6.98
N ALA A 137 -0.44 -7.98 7.49
CA ALA A 137 -1.07 -9.27 7.74
C ALA A 137 -2.24 -9.18 8.73
N VAL A 138 -2.18 -8.24 9.69
CA VAL A 138 -3.28 -7.95 10.63
C VAL A 138 -4.57 -7.54 9.91
N PHE A 139 -4.44 -6.95 8.71
CA PHE A 139 -5.58 -6.49 7.90
C PHE A 139 -5.99 -7.52 6.82
N ALA A 140 -5.46 -8.73 6.83
CA ALA A 140 -5.80 -9.74 5.82
C ALA A 140 -7.30 -10.09 5.79
N ASN A 141 -7.97 -9.99 6.94
CA ASN A 141 -9.41 -10.21 7.11
C ASN A 141 -10.19 -8.90 7.26
N ASP A 142 -9.70 -7.78 6.72
CA ASP A 142 -10.37 -6.48 6.80
C ASP A 142 -11.82 -6.55 6.24
N PRO A 143 -12.81 -5.86 6.83
CA PRO A 143 -14.18 -5.87 6.34
C PRO A 143 -14.32 -5.41 4.88
N ALA A 144 -13.43 -4.52 4.40
CA ALA A 144 -13.44 -4.08 3.01
C ALA A 144 -12.84 -5.16 2.08
N PRO A 145 -13.63 -5.72 1.13
CA PRO A 145 -13.16 -6.80 0.26
C PRO A 145 -12.02 -6.37 -0.67
N GLU A 146 -12.01 -5.11 -1.08
CA GLU A 146 -10.94 -4.53 -1.89
C GLU A 146 -9.60 -4.46 -1.16
N VAL A 147 -9.62 -4.27 0.17
CA VAL A 147 -8.43 -4.31 1.02
C VAL A 147 -7.92 -5.74 1.16
N ARG A 148 -8.80 -6.70 1.48
CA ARG A 148 -8.41 -8.13 1.57
C ARG A 148 -7.76 -8.61 0.29
N ARG A 149 -8.40 -8.35 -0.86
CA ARG A 149 -7.87 -8.69 -2.17
C ARG A 149 -6.54 -7.99 -2.44
N GLY A 150 -6.43 -6.70 -2.12
CA GLY A 150 -5.20 -5.92 -2.30
C GLY A 150 -4.02 -6.49 -1.52
N ILE A 151 -4.23 -6.81 -0.24
CA ILE A 151 -3.22 -7.43 0.64
C ILE A 151 -2.83 -8.79 0.08
N LYS A 152 -3.82 -9.63 -0.25
CA LYS A 152 -3.56 -10.97 -0.79
C LYS A 152 -2.72 -10.93 -2.06
N CYS A 153 -3.12 -10.11 -3.04
CA CYS A 153 -2.38 -9.94 -4.28
C CYS A 153 -0.95 -9.43 -4.03
N ALA A 154 -0.76 -8.47 -3.13
CA ALA A 154 0.56 -7.92 -2.84
C ALA A 154 1.50 -8.97 -2.21
N PHE A 155 0.99 -9.81 -1.30
CA PHE A 155 1.76 -10.89 -0.70
C PHE A 155 2.13 -11.97 -1.72
N GLU A 156 1.21 -12.33 -2.62
CA GLU A 156 1.47 -13.28 -3.69
C GLU A 156 2.46 -12.74 -4.73
N GLU A 157 2.34 -11.47 -5.10
CA GLU A 157 3.29 -10.80 -6.02
C GLU A 157 4.69 -10.78 -5.44
N TRP A 158 4.82 -10.39 -4.16
CA TRP A 158 6.09 -10.43 -3.47
C TRP A 158 6.62 -11.86 -3.37
N TRP A 159 5.79 -12.83 -2.97
CA TRP A 159 6.19 -14.22 -2.85
C TRP A 159 6.66 -14.81 -4.18
N ARG A 160 5.99 -14.50 -5.29
CA ARG A 160 6.40 -14.94 -6.63
C ARG A 160 7.81 -14.49 -7.00
N ALA A 161 8.22 -13.30 -6.58
CA ALA A 161 9.56 -12.77 -6.85
C ALA A 161 10.66 -13.33 -5.92
N HIS A 162 10.30 -13.79 -4.72
CA HIS A 162 11.27 -14.18 -3.67
C HIS A 162 11.23 -15.67 -3.31
N ARG A 163 10.38 -16.48 -3.95
CA ARG A 163 10.20 -17.89 -3.62
C ARG A 163 11.49 -18.69 -3.76
N ASP A 164 12.22 -18.48 -4.85
CA ASP A 164 13.39 -19.27 -5.19
C ASP A 164 14.57 -19.00 -4.22
N GLY A 165 14.69 -17.76 -3.75
CA GLY A 165 15.69 -17.33 -2.77
C GLY A 165 15.22 -17.39 -1.32
N TRP A 166 14.03 -17.93 -1.04
CA TRP A 166 13.40 -17.82 0.28
C TRP A 166 14.24 -18.44 1.40
N GLU A 167 14.55 -19.74 1.30
CA GLU A 167 15.28 -20.45 2.36
C GLU A 167 16.76 -20.02 2.45
N LEU A 168 17.33 -19.54 1.34
CA LEU A 168 18.76 -19.21 1.26
C LEU A 168 19.08 -17.79 1.73
N GLU A 169 18.22 -16.80 1.43
CA GLU A 169 18.54 -15.38 1.64
C GLU A 169 17.41 -14.65 2.37
N HIS A 170 16.18 -14.74 1.85
CA HIS A 170 15.12 -13.82 2.26
C HIS A 170 14.52 -14.17 3.62
N ARG A 171 14.40 -15.45 3.97
CA ARG A 171 13.84 -15.91 5.26
C ARG A 171 14.59 -15.34 6.47
N SER A 172 15.91 -15.18 6.36
CA SER A 172 16.77 -14.67 7.44
C SER A 172 16.41 -13.24 7.89
N HIS A 173 15.70 -12.47 7.06
CA HIS A 173 15.26 -11.11 7.37
C HIS A 173 14.01 -11.07 8.26
N PHE A 174 13.36 -12.22 8.48
CA PHE A 174 12.10 -12.32 9.22
C PHE A 174 12.33 -13.08 10.53
N SER A 175 11.63 -12.67 11.59
CA SER A 175 11.55 -13.49 12.81
C SER A 175 10.61 -14.69 12.59
N THR A 176 10.76 -15.74 13.41
CA THR A 176 9.90 -16.93 13.33
C THR A 176 8.41 -16.56 13.39
N ASP A 177 8.01 -15.72 14.35
CA ASP A 177 6.64 -15.25 14.51
C ASP A 177 6.11 -14.50 13.26
N GLN A 178 6.98 -13.73 12.60
CA GLN A 178 6.62 -13.04 11.37
C GLN A 178 6.37 -14.03 10.24
N VAL A 179 7.24 -15.04 10.10
CA VAL A 179 7.09 -16.09 9.08
C VAL A 179 5.79 -16.86 9.29
N GLU A 180 5.49 -17.29 10.51
CA GLU A 180 4.25 -18.02 10.82
C GLU A 180 2.99 -17.23 10.42
N LEU A 181 3.00 -15.91 10.67
CA LEU A 181 1.89 -15.04 10.33
C LEU A 181 1.73 -14.81 8.81
N ILE A 182 2.83 -14.59 8.08
CA ILE A 182 2.77 -14.18 6.66
C ILE A 182 2.71 -15.36 5.68
N MET A 183 3.24 -16.53 6.05
CA MET A 183 3.31 -17.68 5.15
C MET A 183 1.95 -18.15 4.60
N PRO A 184 0.86 -18.18 5.38
CA PRO A 184 -0.47 -18.50 4.86
C PRO A 184 -0.93 -17.53 3.77
N LEU A 185 -0.60 -16.24 3.93
CA LEU A 185 -0.95 -15.19 2.97
C LEU A 185 -0.14 -15.29 1.67
N MET A 186 1.05 -15.87 1.72
CA MET A 186 1.93 -16.06 0.55
C MET A 186 1.60 -17.32 -0.25
N LYS A 187 1.27 -18.42 0.43
CA LYS A 187 1.10 -19.74 -0.18
C LYS A 187 -0.33 -20.07 -0.63
N ALA A 188 -1.36 -19.47 -0.01
CA ALA A 188 -2.74 -19.79 -0.40
C ALA A 188 -3.08 -19.20 -1.79
N PRO A 189 -3.66 -19.96 -2.72
CA PRO A 189 -4.13 -19.43 -4.00
C PRO A 189 -5.29 -18.43 -3.84
N THR A 190 -5.33 -17.40 -4.67
CA THR A 190 -6.37 -16.34 -4.65
C THR A 190 -7.79 -16.84 -4.88
N TYR A 191 -7.98 -18.03 -5.48
CA TYR A 191 -9.30 -18.60 -5.77
C TYR A 191 -9.91 -19.40 -4.60
N LEU A 192 -9.17 -19.57 -3.49
CA LEU A 192 -9.65 -20.25 -2.28
C LEU A 192 -10.12 -19.29 -1.17
N VAL A 193 -10.15 -17.97 -1.45
CA VAL A 193 -10.49 -16.90 -0.49
C VAL A 193 -11.71 -16.12 -0.95
#